data_AF-A0A8T2RTE1-F1
#
_entry.id   AF-A0A8T2RTE1-F1
#
_cell.length_a   1.000
_cell.length_b   1.000
_cell.length_c   1.000
_cell.angle_alpha   90.00
_cell.angle_beta   90.00
_cell.angle_gamma   90.00
#
_symmetry.space_group_name_H-M   'P 1'
#
loop_
_entity.id
_entity.type
_entity.pdbx_description
1 polymer ?
#
loop_
_entity_poly.entity_id
_entity_poly.type
_entity_poly.pdbx_seq_one_letter_code
_entity_poly.pdbx_strand_id
1 'polypeptide(L)'
;MNNGKQPVIILSHSLGGLWALHFLRQQSLTWQQEYIGHFIAVSTPWGGTVQSMKIFASGYAEGAPFINPLLLRAEQRSSESNLWLLPTPATFDKQVLVTTERDSYSACDISRFLEDVGYPEGVPLYESRIPALVESLNPPFIPVTIVYSDGIDTPLMLAYGRKGFEHQPLVTYGDGDGTVNLQSLMGVLNRWKALQGEDLEVINLHGKTHSTILTDKQAVNTLVEIVLSKPRHAEILS
;
A
#
# COMPACT_ATOMS: atom_id res chain seq x y z
N MET A 1 8.00 31.35 1.43
CA MET A 1 8.16 31.06 2.87
C MET A 1 9.55 30.48 3.06
N ASN A 2 10.35 31.00 4.00
CA ASN A 2 11.70 30.51 4.28
C ASN A 2 11.63 29.68 5.57
N ASN A 3 11.83 28.35 5.49
CA ASN A 3 11.73 27.44 6.64
C ASN A 3 12.97 27.49 7.57
N GLY A 4 13.81 28.52 7.46
CA GLY A 4 15.00 28.68 8.30
C GLY A 4 15.99 27.51 8.21
N LYS A 5 16.03 26.79 7.09
CA LYS A 5 16.77 25.54 6.87
C LYS A 5 16.42 24.40 7.87
N GLN A 6 15.20 24.39 8.40
CA GLN A 6 14.75 23.27 9.22
C GLN A 6 14.36 22.08 8.33
N PRO A 7 14.86 20.87 8.61
CA PRO A 7 14.36 19.65 8.01
C PRO A 7 12.85 19.51 8.17
N VAL A 8 12.20 18.94 7.16
CA VAL A 8 10.75 18.71 7.14
C VAL A 8 10.40 17.29 7.54
N ILE A 9 9.17 17.10 8.00
CA ILE A 9 8.58 15.78 8.22
C ILE A 9 7.68 15.48 7.01
N ILE A 10 7.90 14.32 6.38
CA ILE A 10 6.99 13.82 5.35
C ILE A 10 5.95 12.95 6.05
N LEU A 11 4.69 13.34 6.03
CA LEU A 11 3.57 12.48 6.40
C LEU A 11 2.85 12.05 5.12
N SER A 12 2.71 10.75 4.92
CA SER A 12 2.01 10.18 3.77
C SER A 12 0.89 9.25 4.21
N HIS A 13 -0.06 9.01 3.31
CA HIS A 13 -1.14 8.05 3.49
C HIS A 13 -1.26 7.15 2.27
N SER A 14 -1.56 5.87 2.50
CA SER A 14 -1.88 4.90 1.45
C SER A 14 -0.79 4.85 0.36
N LEU A 15 -1.18 4.88 -0.93
CA LEU A 15 -0.27 4.95 -2.07
C LEU A 15 0.76 6.09 -1.97
N GLY A 16 0.44 7.18 -1.27
CA GLY A 16 1.38 8.27 -1.01
C GLY A 16 2.64 7.82 -0.28
N GLY A 17 2.59 6.76 0.53
CA GLY A 17 3.76 6.20 1.19
C GLY A 17 4.73 5.51 0.24
N LEU A 18 4.22 4.81 -0.77
CA LEU A 18 5.03 4.22 -1.84
C LEU A 18 5.70 5.31 -2.67
N TRP A 19 4.98 6.38 -3.02
CA TRP A 19 5.54 7.53 -3.73
C TRP A 19 6.59 8.29 -2.92
N ALA A 20 6.32 8.55 -1.64
CA ALA A 20 7.25 9.21 -0.74
C ALA A 20 8.55 8.41 -0.62
N LEU A 21 8.45 7.08 -0.45
CA LEU A 21 9.61 6.21 -0.43
C LEU A 21 10.36 6.25 -1.76
N HIS A 22 9.67 6.12 -2.89
CA HIS A 22 10.29 6.15 -4.21
C HIS A 22 11.05 7.46 -4.43
N PHE A 23 10.46 8.60 -4.07
CA PHE A 23 11.12 9.91 -4.12
C PHE A 23 12.37 9.95 -3.24
N LEU A 24 12.27 9.54 -1.98
CA LEU A 24 13.39 9.53 -1.03
C LEU A 24 14.54 8.65 -1.53
N ARG A 25 14.23 7.47 -2.09
CA ARG A 25 15.24 6.55 -2.65
C ARG A 25 15.96 7.08 -3.88
N GLN A 26 15.45 8.14 -4.52
CA GLN A 26 16.13 8.85 -5.60
C GLN A 26 17.04 10.00 -5.11
N GLN A 27 16.96 10.38 -3.84
CA GLN A 27 17.77 11.46 -3.26
C GLN A 27 19.06 10.91 -2.65
N SER A 28 20.13 11.71 -2.68
CA SER A 28 21.37 11.36 -2.00
C SER A 28 21.19 11.29 -0.48
N LEU A 29 22.05 10.50 0.18
CA LEU A 29 22.14 10.46 1.65
C LEU A 29 22.24 11.86 2.26
N THR A 30 23.16 12.68 1.71
CA THR A 30 23.40 14.05 2.18
C THR A 30 22.15 14.93 2.06
N TRP A 31 21.40 14.81 0.97
CA TRP A 31 20.16 15.56 0.78
C TRP A 31 19.10 15.13 1.79
N GLN A 32 18.92 13.82 1.99
CA GLN A 32 17.93 13.32 2.94
C GLN A 32 18.24 13.80 4.36
N GLN A 33 19.50 13.73 4.78
CA GLN A 33 19.94 14.19 6.10
C GLN A 33 19.87 15.72 6.27
N GLU A 34 20.04 16.50 5.19
CA GLU A 34 19.94 17.96 5.24
C GLU A 34 18.48 18.46 5.27
N TYR A 35 17.58 17.82 4.52
CA TYR A 35 16.24 18.36 4.27
C TYR A 35 15.10 17.60 4.94
N ILE A 36 15.29 16.33 5.33
CA ILE A 36 14.21 15.50 5.85
C ILE A 36 14.57 15.01 7.26
N GLY A 37 13.76 15.41 8.24
CA GLY A 37 13.94 14.98 9.63
C GLY A 37 13.33 13.61 9.91
N HIS A 38 12.16 13.33 9.33
CA HIS A 38 11.43 12.08 9.57
C HIS A 38 10.50 11.74 8.41
N PHE A 39 10.26 10.45 8.18
CA PHE A 39 9.20 9.97 7.30
C PHE A 39 8.14 9.19 8.09
N ILE A 40 6.88 9.64 8.07
CA ILE A 40 5.75 8.99 8.72
C ILE A 40 4.84 8.43 7.63
N ALA A 41 4.76 7.10 7.54
CA ALA A 41 4.00 6.38 6.54
C ALA A 41 2.73 5.78 7.17
N VAL A 42 1.55 6.31 6.81
CA VAL A 42 0.27 5.88 7.38
C VAL A 42 -0.46 4.96 6.39
N SER A 43 -0.88 3.77 6.84
CA SER A 43 -1.65 2.79 6.05
C SER A 43 -1.06 2.50 4.67
N THR A 44 0.27 2.43 4.56
CA THR A 44 0.94 2.25 3.26
C THR A 44 0.85 0.78 2.80
N PRO A 45 0.34 0.50 1.58
CA PRO A 45 0.23 -0.85 1.06
C PRO A 45 1.56 -1.35 0.50
N TRP A 46 2.55 -1.58 1.38
CA TRP A 46 3.91 -1.95 0.96
C TRP A 46 3.96 -3.17 0.04
N GLY A 47 3.08 -4.15 0.27
CA GLY A 47 2.98 -5.36 -0.53
C GLY A 47 1.86 -5.37 -1.57
N GLY A 48 1.17 -4.26 -1.79
CA GLY A 48 -0.08 -4.19 -2.57
C GLY A 48 -1.31 -4.62 -1.75
N THR A 49 -2.45 -4.87 -2.41
CA THR A 49 -3.70 -5.28 -1.75
C THR A 49 -4.51 -6.24 -2.63
N VAL A 50 -5.19 -7.23 -2.04
CA VAL A 50 -6.13 -8.08 -2.79
C VAL A 50 -7.31 -7.27 -3.36
N GLN A 51 -7.65 -6.14 -2.72
CA GLN A 51 -8.68 -5.23 -3.20
C GLN A 51 -8.36 -4.67 -4.60
N SER A 52 -7.08 -4.50 -4.97
CA SER A 52 -6.71 -4.05 -6.32
C SER A 52 -6.98 -5.13 -7.37
N MET A 53 -6.82 -6.41 -7.05
CA MET A 53 -7.23 -7.49 -7.95
C MET A 53 -8.74 -7.43 -8.24
N LYS A 54 -9.56 -7.13 -7.22
CA LYS A 54 -11.01 -6.92 -7.42
C LYS A 54 -11.30 -5.74 -8.35
N ILE A 55 -10.58 -4.63 -8.18
CA ILE A 55 -10.67 -3.44 -9.03
C ILE A 55 -10.42 -3.83 -10.50
N PHE A 56 -9.32 -4.52 -10.78
CA PHE A 56 -9.00 -4.95 -12.15
C PHE A 56 -10.01 -5.96 -12.69
N ALA A 57 -10.46 -6.92 -11.89
CA ALA A 57 -11.39 -7.96 -12.35
C ALA A 57 -12.80 -7.43 -12.61
N SER A 58 -13.46 -6.91 -11.57
CA SER A 58 -14.90 -6.61 -11.59
C SER A 58 -15.25 -5.18 -11.14
N GLY A 59 -14.25 -4.34 -10.93
CA GLY A 59 -14.42 -2.97 -10.43
C GLY A 59 -14.83 -2.91 -8.95
N TYR A 60 -14.66 -1.73 -8.36
CA TYR A 60 -15.02 -1.47 -6.97
C TYR A 60 -15.67 -0.09 -6.80
N ALA A 61 -16.82 -0.05 -6.13
CA ALA A 61 -17.59 1.17 -5.91
C ALA A 61 -17.32 1.84 -4.55
N GLU A 62 -16.29 1.43 -3.80
CA GLU A 62 -15.93 2.05 -2.51
C GLU A 62 -17.09 2.16 -1.50
N GLY A 63 -18.01 1.21 -1.54
CA GLY A 63 -19.20 1.21 -0.68
C GLY A 63 -20.31 2.17 -1.10
N ALA A 64 -20.15 2.92 -2.21
CA ALA A 64 -21.20 3.77 -2.75
C ALA A 64 -22.39 2.93 -3.24
N PRO A 65 -23.60 3.10 -2.68
CA PRO A 65 -24.76 2.33 -3.08
C PRO A 65 -25.19 2.73 -4.50
N PHE A 66 -25.77 1.77 -5.23
CA PHE A 66 -26.35 1.96 -6.56
C PHE A 66 -25.37 2.31 -7.71
N ILE A 67 -24.06 2.37 -7.46
CA ILE A 67 -23.06 2.49 -8.53
C ILE A 67 -22.70 1.09 -9.04
N ASN A 68 -22.86 0.86 -10.35
CA ASN A 68 -22.41 -0.39 -10.98
C ASN A 68 -20.87 -0.38 -11.05
N PRO A 69 -20.16 -1.28 -10.33
CA PRO A 69 -18.70 -1.28 -10.31
C PRO A 69 -18.06 -1.53 -11.68
N LEU A 70 -18.75 -2.22 -12.60
CA LEU A 70 -18.24 -2.46 -13.95
C LEU A 70 -18.12 -1.19 -14.77
N LEU A 71 -18.91 -0.15 -14.48
CA LEU A 71 -18.77 1.16 -15.11
C LEU A 71 -17.50 1.88 -14.65
N LEU A 72 -17.10 1.66 -13.39
CA LEU A 72 -15.87 2.22 -12.84
C LEU A 72 -14.64 1.45 -13.29
N ARG A 73 -14.77 0.15 -13.59
CA ARG A 73 -13.65 -0.73 -13.96
C ARG A 73 -12.78 -0.15 -15.08
N ALA A 74 -13.37 0.45 -16.12
CA ALA A 74 -12.61 1.05 -17.22
C ALA A 74 -11.75 2.24 -16.76
N GLU A 75 -12.32 3.13 -15.95
CA GLU A 75 -11.62 4.28 -15.37
C GLU A 75 -10.52 3.79 -14.39
N GLN A 76 -10.85 2.85 -13.51
CA GLN A 76 -9.91 2.30 -12.55
C GLN A 76 -8.73 1.58 -13.22
N ARG A 77 -8.96 0.88 -14.34
CA ARG A 77 -7.89 0.27 -15.16
C ARG A 77 -7.03 1.33 -15.87
N SER A 78 -7.61 2.46 -16.27
CA SER A 78 -6.86 3.55 -16.91
C SER A 78 -5.90 4.28 -15.96
N SER A 79 -6.17 4.21 -14.66
CA SER A 79 -5.27 4.70 -13.61
C SER A 79 -4.10 3.73 -13.40
N GLU A 80 -3.01 3.89 -14.17
CA GLU A 80 -1.83 3.01 -14.13
C GLU A 80 -1.22 2.85 -12.72
N SER A 81 -1.42 3.81 -11.80
CA SER A 81 -1.00 3.70 -10.40
C SER A 81 -1.62 2.50 -9.68
N ASN A 82 -2.79 2.02 -10.11
CA ASN A 82 -3.41 0.82 -9.56
C ASN A 82 -2.61 -0.46 -9.86
N LEU A 83 -1.80 -0.49 -10.93
CA LEU A 83 -0.90 -1.62 -11.19
C LEU A 83 0.15 -1.77 -10.08
N TRP A 84 0.59 -0.65 -9.46
CA TRP A 84 1.52 -0.68 -8.33
C TRP A 84 0.88 -1.22 -7.04
N LEU A 85 -0.45 -1.21 -6.96
CA LEU A 85 -1.19 -1.74 -5.82
C LEU A 85 -1.51 -3.23 -5.95
N LEU A 86 -1.12 -3.89 -7.04
CA LEU A 86 -1.29 -5.34 -7.20
C LEU A 86 -0.43 -6.12 -6.18
N PRO A 87 -0.95 -7.23 -5.61
CA PRO A 87 -0.23 -8.03 -4.64
C PRO A 87 1.14 -8.50 -5.15
N THR A 88 2.15 -8.46 -4.27
CA THR A 88 3.52 -8.85 -4.61
C THR A 88 3.88 -10.23 -4.03
N PRO A 89 4.66 -11.06 -4.75
CA PRO A 89 5.13 -12.35 -4.22
C PRO A 89 5.92 -12.22 -2.92
N ALA A 90 6.68 -11.13 -2.74
CA ALA A 90 7.43 -10.89 -1.51
C ALA A 90 6.55 -10.79 -0.25
N THR A 91 5.27 -10.44 -0.41
CA THR A 91 4.31 -10.30 0.69
C THR A 91 3.31 -11.44 0.75
N PHE A 92 2.75 -11.84 -0.39
CA PHE A 92 1.66 -12.81 -0.48
C PHE A 92 2.13 -14.22 -0.87
N ASP A 93 3.41 -14.39 -1.22
CA ASP A 93 4.03 -15.64 -1.66
C ASP A 93 3.14 -16.38 -2.69
N LYS A 94 2.87 -17.67 -2.47
CA LYS A 94 2.03 -18.51 -3.33
C LYS A 94 0.59 -18.60 -2.85
N GLN A 95 0.16 -17.71 -1.95
CA GLN A 95 -1.23 -17.68 -1.48
C GLN A 95 -2.17 -17.49 -2.69
N VAL A 96 -3.23 -18.30 -2.76
CA VAL A 96 -4.29 -18.11 -3.75
C VAL A 96 -5.14 -16.91 -3.34
N LEU A 97 -5.21 -15.91 -4.21
CA LEU A 97 -5.91 -14.64 -3.97
C LEU A 97 -7.19 -14.53 -4.79
N VAL A 98 -7.23 -15.17 -5.96
CA VAL A 98 -8.42 -15.21 -6.82
C VAL A 98 -8.65 -16.65 -7.29
N THR A 99 -9.90 -17.08 -7.28
CA THR A 99 -10.32 -18.38 -7.86
C THR A 99 -11.47 -18.17 -8.82
N THR A 100 -11.47 -18.96 -9.89
CA THR A 100 -12.62 -19.16 -10.80
C THR A 100 -13.01 -20.64 -10.78
N GLU A 101 -13.96 -21.05 -11.63
CA GLU A 101 -14.26 -22.48 -11.78
C GLU A 101 -13.12 -23.30 -12.41
N ARG A 102 -12.18 -22.63 -13.12
CA ARG A 102 -11.16 -23.29 -13.93
C ARG A 102 -9.75 -23.02 -13.45
N ASP A 103 -9.53 -21.86 -12.81
CA ASP A 103 -8.21 -21.33 -12.53
C ASP A 103 -8.12 -20.74 -11.13
N SER A 104 -6.88 -20.62 -10.67
CA SER A 104 -6.50 -19.93 -9.44
C SER A 104 -5.31 -19.02 -9.71
N TYR A 105 -5.31 -17.84 -9.10
CA TYR A 105 -4.27 -16.83 -9.26
C TYR A 105 -3.70 -16.46 -7.90
N SER A 106 -2.38 -16.46 -7.83
CA SER A 106 -1.58 -15.92 -6.72
C SER A 106 -0.92 -14.59 -7.13
N ALA A 107 -0.15 -13.99 -6.23
CA ALA A 107 0.69 -12.83 -6.54
C ALA A 107 1.80 -13.14 -7.58
N CYS A 108 2.09 -14.42 -7.84
CA CYS A 108 3.02 -14.84 -8.90
C CYS A 108 2.36 -14.87 -10.29
N ASP A 109 1.03 -14.77 -10.36
CA ASP A 109 0.25 -14.95 -11.59
C ASP A 109 -0.28 -13.64 -12.18
N ILE A 110 0.23 -12.48 -11.75
CA ILE A 110 -0.39 -11.18 -12.06
C ILE A 110 -0.50 -10.92 -13.57
N SER A 111 0.53 -11.22 -14.38
CA SER A 111 0.43 -11.04 -15.84
C SER A 111 -0.71 -11.87 -16.43
N ARG A 112 -0.78 -13.17 -16.12
CA ARG A 112 -1.86 -14.07 -16.56
C ARG A 112 -3.22 -13.58 -16.07
N PHE A 113 -3.30 -13.13 -14.82
CA PHE A 113 -4.52 -12.57 -14.24
C PHE A 113 -5.01 -11.36 -15.03
N LEU A 114 -4.12 -10.42 -15.40
CA LEU A 114 -4.48 -9.23 -16.18
C LEU A 114 -5.00 -9.59 -17.58
N GLU A 115 -4.42 -10.60 -18.24
CA GLU A 115 -4.94 -11.13 -19.50
C GLU A 115 -6.35 -11.71 -19.32
N ASP A 116 -6.54 -12.58 -18.33
CA ASP A 116 -7.78 -13.33 -18.14
C ASP A 116 -8.95 -12.45 -17.68
N VAL A 117 -8.69 -11.32 -17.00
CA VAL A 117 -9.72 -10.31 -16.72
C VAL A 117 -10.04 -9.43 -17.93
N GLY A 118 -9.41 -9.65 -19.08
CA GLY A 118 -9.60 -8.85 -20.28
C GLY A 118 -8.96 -7.47 -20.18
N TYR A 119 -7.74 -7.39 -19.64
CA TYR A 119 -6.89 -6.20 -19.63
C TYR A 119 -5.44 -6.51 -20.09
N PRO A 120 -5.24 -7.11 -21.27
CA PRO A 120 -3.92 -7.51 -21.78
C PRO A 120 -2.96 -6.32 -21.98
N GLU A 121 -3.48 -5.12 -22.24
CA GLU A 121 -2.67 -3.90 -22.37
C GLU A 121 -1.96 -3.51 -21.06
N GLY A 122 -2.46 -3.97 -19.91
CA GLY A 122 -1.84 -3.77 -18.61
C GLY A 122 -0.62 -4.63 -18.37
N VAL A 123 -0.50 -5.78 -19.05
CA VAL A 123 0.60 -6.73 -18.89
C VAL A 123 1.97 -6.11 -19.15
N PRO A 124 2.24 -5.51 -20.33
CA PRO A 124 3.55 -4.90 -20.58
C PRO A 124 3.85 -3.74 -19.63
N LEU A 125 2.84 -3.00 -19.18
CA LEU A 125 3.01 -1.92 -18.20
C LEU A 125 3.38 -2.46 -16.82
N TYR A 126 2.72 -3.54 -16.40
CA TYR A 126 3.03 -4.24 -15.15
C TYR A 126 4.46 -4.77 -15.18
N GLU A 127 4.79 -5.62 -16.17
CA GLU A 127 6.07 -6.32 -16.25
C GLU A 127 7.26 -5.37 -16.39
N SER A 128 7.12 -4.28 -17.13
CA SER A 128 8.22 -3.33 -17.35
C SER A 128 8.47 -2.37 -16.18
N ARG A 129 7.50 -2.16 -15.28
CA ARG A 129 7.58 -1.09 -14.27
C ARG A 129 7.45 -1.58 -12.84
N ILE A 130 6.48 -2.46 -12.56
CA ILE A 130 6.07 -2.76 -11.18
C ILE A 130 7.06 -3.64 -10.43
N PRO A 131 7.61 -4.74 -10.99
CA PRO A 131 8.58 -5.59 -10.29
C PRO A 131 9.75 -4.79 -9.68
N ALA A 132 10.35 -3.89 -10.47
CA ALA A 132 11.46 -3.06 -10.01
C ALA A 132 11.07 -2.10 -8.86
N LEU A 133 9.84 -1.58 -8.87
CA LEU A 133 9.33 -0.68 -7.81
C LEU A 133 9.07 -1.42 -6.49
N VAL A 134 8.69 -2.69 -6.53
CA VAL A 134 8.30 -3.46 -5.33
C VAL A 134 9.43 -4.32 -4.75
N GLU A 135 10.36 -4.80 -5.57
CA GLU A 135 11.56 -5.52 -5.09
C GLU A 135 12.50 -4.59 -4.30
N SER A 136 12.48 -3.30 -4.62
CA SER A 136 13.43 -2.29 -4.13
C SER A 136 12.89 -1.40 -3.00
N LEU A 137 11.91 -1.85 -2.21
CA LEU A 137 11.40 -1.09 -1.04
C LEU A 137 12.41 -1.03 0.12
N ASN A 138 13.67 -0.71 -0.13
CA ASN A 138 14.69 -0.51 0.90
C ASN A 138 14.33 0.73 1.74
N PRO A 139 14.66 0.75 3.04
CA PRO A 139 14.38 1.92 3.86
C PRO A 139 15.13 3.16 3.34
N PRO A 140 14.59 4.38 3.55
CA PRO A 140 15.34 5.61 3.32
C PRO A 140 16.46 5.76 4.37
N PHE A 141 17.34 6.74 4.20
CA PHE A 141 18.48 6.95 5.11
C PHE A 141 18.17 7.93 6.24
N ILE A 142 16.91 7.94 6.68
CA ILE A 142 16.36 8.83 7.69
C ILE A 142 15.44 8.01 8.61
N PRO A 143 15.15 8.51 9.82
CA PRO A 143 14.17 7.88 10.71
C PRO A 143 12.79 7.73 10.07
N VAL A 144 12.15 6.59 10.33
CA VAL A 144 10.83 6.25 9.78
C VAL A 144 9.87 5.82 10.89
N THR A 145 8.65 6.35 10.85
CA THR A 145 7.52 5.82 11.63
C THR A 145 6.53 5.15 10.67
N ILE A 146 6.26 3.87 10.83
CA ILE A 146 5.17 3.19 10.14
C ILE A 146 3.96 3.16 11.06
N VAL A 147 2.86 3.75 10.60
CA VAL A 147 1.58 3.75 11.30
C VAL A 147 0.59 2.90 10.50
N TYR A 148 -0.01 1.89 11.12
CA TYR A 148 -1.03 1.06 10.49
C TYR A 148 -2.19 0.79 11.43
N SER A 149 -3.22 0.12 10.92
CA SER A 149 -4.33 -0.39 11.72
C SER A 149 -4.68 -1.81 11.30
N ASP A 150 -5.22 -2.57 12.22
CA ASP A 150 -5.70 -3.95 12.08
C ASP A 150 -7.11 -4.09 12.70
N GLY A 151 -7.66 -5.30 12.69
CA GLY A 151 -8.96 -5.62 13.27
C GLY A 151 -10.16 -5.24 12.38
N ILE A 152 -9.93 -4.90 11.11
CA ILE A 152 -10.99 -4.61 10.14
C ILE A 152 -11.00 -5.69 9.04
N ASP A 153 -12.17 -6.28 8.82
CA ASP A 153 -12.39 -7.26 7.75
C ASP A 153 -11.94 -6.73 6.40
N THR A 154 -10.87 -7.32 5.88
CA THR A 154 -10.19 -6.89 4.66
C THR A 154 -10.22 -8.02 3.62
N PRO A 155 -10.57 -7.76 2.35
CA PRO A 155 -10.60 -8.81 1.32
C PRO A 155 -9.27 -9.56 1.25
N LEU A 156 -9.32 -10.88 1.42
CA LEU A 156 -8.15 -11.77 1.40
C LEU A 156 -8.18 -12.74 0.23
N MET A 157 -9.38 -13.14 -0.21
CA MET A 157 -9.56 -14.01 -1.37
C MET A 157 -10.87 -13.68 -2.09
N LEU A 158 -10.84 -13.75 -3.43
CA LEU A 158 -11.96 -13.44 -4.30
C LEU A 158 -12.36 -14.69 -5.11
N ALA A 159 -13.55 -15.23 -4.86
CA ALA A 159 -14.06 -16.38 -5.59
C ALA A 159 -15.12 -15.96 -6.62
N TYR A 160 -14.77 -16.06 -7.89
CA TYR A 160 -15.67 -15.81 -9.02
C TYR A 160 -16.34 -17.10 -9.49
N GLY A 161 -17.67 -17.07 -9.62
CA GLY A 161 -18.44 -18.20 -10.15
C GLY A 161 -18.45 -18.27 -11.68
N ARG A 162 -19.37 -19.06 -12.25
CA ARG A 162 -19.55 -19.28 -13.71
C ARG A 162 -19.58 -18.03 -14.58
N LYS A 163 -20.11 -16.95 -14.02
CA LYS A 163 -20.28 -15.69 -14.74
C LYS A 163 -18.99 -14.86 -14.82
N GLY A 164 -17.89 -15.38 -14.26
CA GLY A 164 -16.57 -14.77 -14.33
C GLY A 164 -16.52 -13.36 -13.75
N PHE A 165 -15.64 -12.54 -14.30
CA PHE A 165 -15.32 -11.21 -13.80
C PHE A 165 -16.36 -10.13 -14.12
N GLU A 166 -17.42 -10.48 -14.85
CA GLU A 166 -18.57 -9.59 -15.10
C GLU A 166 -19.55 -9.57 -13.92
N HIS A 167 -19.26 -10.26 -12.82
CA HIS A 167 -20.05 -10.26 -11.59
C HIS A 167 -19.11 -10.08 -10.40
N GLN A 168 -19.65 -9.60 -9.28
CA GLN A 168 -18.87 -9.46 -8.06
C GLN A 168 -18.54 -10.85 -7.47
N PRO A 169 -17.32 -11.02 -6.90
CA PRO A 169 -16.92 -12.29 -6.31
C PRO A 169 -17.58 -12.51 -4.95
N LEU A 170 -17.62 -13.76 -4.50
CA LEU A 170 -17.71 -14.04 -3.07
C LEU A 170 -16.36 -13.68 -2.43
N VAL A 171 -16.38 -12.83 -1.41
CA VAL A 171 -15.18 -12.34 -0.75
C VAL A 171 -14.99 -13.09 0.56
N THR A 172 -13.80 -13.66 0.75
CA THR A 172 -13.33 -14.09 2.07
C THR A 172 -12.48 -12.98 2.66
N TYR A 173 -12.72 -12.67 3.93
CA TYR A 173 -12.06 -11.59 4.64
C TYR A 173 -10.96 -12.14 5.55
N GLY A 174 -9.89 -11.39 5.67
CA GLY A 174 -8.83 -11.55 6.65
C GLY A 174 -8.54 -10.22 7.34
N ASP A 175 -7.45 -10.17 8.10
CA ASP A 175 -7.11 -8.99 8.89
C ASP A 175 -6.48 -7.87 8.05
N GLY A 176 -6.67 -6.63 8.48
CA GLY A 176 -6.17 -5.40 7.86
C GLY A 176 -6.96 -4.17 8.28
N ASP A 177 -6.93 -3.13 7.44
CA ASP A 177 -7.64 -1.85 7.68
C ASP A 177 -8.92 -1.70 6.84
N GLY A 178 -9.43 -2.79 6.26
CA GLY A 178 -10.60 -2.82 5.38
C GLY A 178 -10.28 -2.61 3.90
N THR A 179 -9.08 -2.12 3.59
CA THR A 179 -8.59 -1.96 2.20
C THR A 179 -7.28 -2.69 1.98
N VAL A 180 -6.34 -2.59 2.91
CA VAL A 180 -4.99 -3.15 2.80
C VAL A 180 -4.82 -4.27 3.80
N ASN A 181 -4.42 -5.45 3.31
CA ASN A 181 -4.20 -6.62 4.14
C ASN A 181 -3.10 -6.36 5.17
N LEU A 182 -3.26 -6.87 6.39
CA LEU A 182 -2.28 -6.68 7.47
C LEU A 182 -0.86 -7.09 7.05
N GLN A 183 -0.71 -8.22 6.35
CA GLN A 183 0.59 -8.67 5.85
C GLN A 183 1.26 -7.67 4.89
N SER A 184 0.48 -6.90 4.14
CA SER A 184 0.99 -5.83 3.28
C SER A 184 1.35 -4.57 4.08
N LEU A 185 0.51 -4.17 5.04
CA LEU A 185 0.81 -3.06 5.96
C LEU A 185 2.12 -3.30 6.73
N MET A 186 2.43 -4.57 7.01
CA MET A 186 3.63 -5.00 7.73
C MET A 186 4.77 -5.48 6.80
N GLY A 187 4.58 -5.47 5.48
CA GLY A 187 5.41 -6.21 4.52
C GLY A 187 6.90 -5.83 4.49
N VAL A 188 7.23 -4.62 4.96
CA VAL A 188 8.62 -4.13 5.03
C VAL A 188 9.27 -4.30 6.40
N LEU A 189 8.50 -4.57 7.46
CA LEU A 189 8.96 -4.43 8.84
C LEU A 189 10.16 -5.31 9.16
N ASN A 190 10.12 -6.59 8.80
CA ASN A 190 11.22 -7.51 9.10
C ASN A 190 12.52 -7.07 8.42
N ARG A 191 12.45 -6.65 7.15
CA ARG A 191 13.61 -6.16 6.41
C ARG A 191 14.12 -4.83 6.98
N TRP A 192 13.24 -3.89 7.26
CA TRP A 192 13.63 -2.56 7.70
C TRP A 192 14.18 -2.56 9.12
N LYS A 193 13.61 -3.36 10.04
CA LYS A 193 14.19 -3.55 11.39
C LYS A 193 15.63 -4.03 11.32
N ALA A 194 15.95 -4.96 10.40
CA ALA A 194 17.32 -5.45 10.24
C ALA A 194 18.29 -4.42 9.67
N LEU A 195 17.81 -3.41 8.93
CA LEU A 195 18.63 -2.40 8.25
C LEU A 195 18.72 -1.07 9.00
N GLN A 196 17.68 -0.68 9.73
CA GLN A 196 17.58 0.61 10.43
C GLN A 196 17.65 0.49 11.96
N GLY A 197 17.40 -0.69 12.53
CA GLY A 197 17.39 -0.86 13.98
C GLY A 197 16.38 0.06 14.66
N GLU A 198 16.87 0.87 15.60
CA GLU A 198 16.08 1.80 16.43
C GLU A 198 15.49 2.99 15.65
N ASP A 199 15.99 3.28 14.45
CA ASP A 199 15.47 4.37 13.60
C ASP A 199 14.12 4.05 12.95
N LEU A 200 13.60 2.82 13.15
CA LEU A 200 12.28 2.40 12.70
C LEU A 200 11.31 2.26 13.88
N GLU A 201 10.33 3.15 13.91
CA GLU A 201 9.22 3.09 14.84
C GLU A 201 7.97 2.50 14.16
N VAL A 202 7.19 1.72 14.92
CA VAL A 202 6.00 1.06 14.42
C VAL A 202 4.84 1.28 15.40
N ILE A 203 3.75 1.85 14.90
CA ILE A 203 2.57 2.21 15.69
C ILE A 203 1.33 1.56 15.08
N ASN A 204 0.56 0.87 15.91
CA ASN A 204 -0.74 0.32 15.53
C ASN A 204 -1.86 1.12 16.20
N LEU A 205 -2.80 1.65 15.41
CA LEU A 205 -3.95 2.41 15.90
C LEU A 205 -5.24 1.59 16.08
N HIS A 206 -5.20 0.28 15.83
CA HIS A 206 -6.25 -0.76 16.01
C HIS A 206 -7.71 -0.35 15.78
N GLY A 207 -8.40 -1.05 14.88
CA GLY A 207 -9.82 -0.86 14.62
C GLY A 207 -10.14 0.44 13.89
N LYS A 208 -9.17 1.03 13.17
CA LYS A 208 -9.37 2.17 12.29
C LYS A 208 -9.39 1.66 10.85
N THR A 209 -10.42 2.04 10.11
CA THR A 209 -10.45 1.72 8.67
C THR A 209 -9.42 2.56 7.91
N HIS A 210 -9.09 2.12 6.71
CA HIS A 210 -8.12 2.77 5.81
C HIS A 210 -8.36 4.28 5.65
N SER A 211 -9.62 4.70 5.61
CA SER A 211 -10.02 6.10 5.47
C SER A 211 -10.24 6.79 6.83
N THR A 212 -10.80 6.09 7.82
CA THR A 212 -11.12 6.70 9.12
C THR A 212 -9.90 6.96 9.97
N ILE A 213 -8.75 6.34 9.69
CA ILE A 213 -7.48 6.65 10.36
C ILE A 213 -7.08 8.14 10.24
N LEU A 214 -7.60 8.86 9.24
CA LEU A 214 -7.36 10.29 9.03
C LEU A 214 -8.49 11.22 9.52
N THR A 215 -9.61 10.68 10.00
CA THR A 215 -10.79 11.47 10.39
C THR A 215 -11.30 11.15 11.79
N ASP A 216 -11.00 9.96 12.31
CA ASP A 216 -11.26 9.57 13.68
C ASP A 216 -10.43 10.44 14.64
N LYS A 217 -11.11 11.05 15.61
CA LYS A 217 -10.50 12.04 16.51
C LYS A 217 -9.32 11.47 17.30
N GLN A 218 -9.43 10.21 17.75
CA GLN A 218 -8.35 9.58 18.50
C GLN A 218 -7.14 9.32 17.60
N ALA A 219 -7.37 8.75 16.41
CA ALA A 219 -6.32 8.48 15.44
C ALA A 219 -5.60 9.77 15.00
N VAL A 220 -6.35 10.84 14.70
CA VAL A 220 -5.80 12.15 14.31
C VAL A 220 -4.98 12.74 15.45
N ASN A 221 -5.47 12.70 16.70
CA ASN A 221 -4.72 13.20 17.84
C ASN A 221 -3.39 12.45 17.99
N THR A 222 -3.39 11.12 17.89
CA THR A 222 -2.16 10.33 17.94
C THR A 222 -1.22 10.67 16.78
N LEU A 223 -1.71 10.83 15.55
CA LEU A 223 -0.89 11.26 14.41
C LEU A 223 -0.25 12.64 14.63
N VAL A 224 -0.99 13.58 15.22
CA VAL A 224 -0.46 14.90 15.59
C VAL A 224 0.60 14.78 16.68
N GLU A 225 0.37 13.97 17.71
CA GLU A 225 1.36 13.71 18.76
C GLU A 225 2.64 13.07 18.21
N ILE A 226 2.51 12.10 17.29
CA ILE A 226 3.64 11.50 16.58
C ILE A 226 4.43 12.60 15.88
N VAL A 227 3.78 13.42 15.03
CA VAL A 227 4.44 14.50 14.28
C VAL A 227 5.13 15.50 15.20
N LEU A 228 4.49 15.88 16.31
CA LEU A 228 5.06 16.83 17.27
C LEU A 228 6.20 16.23 18.11
N SER A 229 6.23 14.91 18.30
CA SER A 229 7.29 14.21 19.04
C SER A 229 8.56 14.00 18.23
N LYS A 230 8.49 14.04 16.89
CA LYS A 230 9.67 13.74 16.06
C LYS A 230 10.64 14.92 15.99
N PRO A 231 11.95 14.66 16.16
CA PRO A 231 12.95 15.70 16.02
C PRO A 231 12.93 16.23 14.60
N ARG A 232 12.97 17.57 14.47
CA ARG A 232 13.18 18.24 13.19
C ARG A 232 14.66 18.45 12.87
N HIS A 233 15.55 17.85 13.65
CA HIS A 233 16.99 17.94 13.46
C HIS A 233 17.52 16.54 13.14
N ALA A 234 18.30 16.42 12.06
CA ALA A 234 19.23 15.32 11.96
C ALA A 234 20.29 15.55 13.05
N GLU A 235 20.27 14.73 14.10
CA GLU A 235 21.47 14.63 14.94
C GLU A 235 22.57 14.09 14.02
N ILE A 236 23.51 14.95 13.67
CA ILE A 236 24.69 14.57 12.92
C ILE A 236 25.43 13.59 13.84
N LEU A 237 25.34 12.30 13.53
CA LEU A 237 26.20 11.30 14.13
C LEU A 237 27.65 11.69 13.78
N SER A 238 28.37 12.19 14.77
CA SER A 238 29.79 12.54 14.72
C SER A 238 30.67 11.30 14.73
#